data_AF-A0A1I2CKS8-F1
#
_entry.id   AF-A0A1I2CKS8-F1
#
_cell.length_a   1.000
_cell.length_b   1.000
_cell.length_c   1.000
_cell.angle_alpha   90.00
_cell.angle_beta   90.00
_cell.angle_gamma   90.00
#
_symmetry.space_group_name_H-M   'P 1'
#
loop_
_entity.id
_entity.type
_entity.pdbx_description
1 polymer ?
#
loop_
_entity_poly.entity_id
_entity_poly.type
_entity_poly.pdbx_seq_one_letter_code
_entity_poly.pdbx_strand_id
1 'polypeptide(L)'
;MEMLSYEIVVNLTKDIFVFAAMPAILVYVFGKYKEFKKKNEERISVLSALHAELSSLDMLICSREEQYLEFASEGNKHIFFPYISITLNYFSVFDNISSKFGLINNQDAIEQIIKCYIEVKGLFDDVKDLEYYAKRILTFPFEVDATQRYREVLINNYTQNLKNIVDFQLPMVKGLIKQSLQCIEEEKNKIKSKNTLRGFLFG
;
A
#
# COMPACT_ATOMS: atom_id res chain seq x y z
N MET A 1 61.87 -14.06 -42.05
CA MET A 1 62.04 -13.24 -40.83
C MET A 1 61.00 -12.11 -40.73
N GLU A 2 60.43 -11.63 -41.85
CA GLU A 2 59.40 -10.57 -41.84
C GLU A 2 58.03 -10.99 -41.28
N MET A 3 57.56 -12.23 -41.50
CA MET A 3 56.26 -12.70 -40.98
C MET A 3 56.16 -12.70 -39.44
N LEU A 4 57.26 -13.02 -38.74
CA LEU A 4 57.30 -13.03 -37.27
C LEU A 4 57.14 -11.62 -36.68
N SER A 5 57.61 -10.59 -37.39
CA SER A 5 57.48 -9.18 -36.96
C SER A 5 56.04 -8.68 -37.08
N TYR A 6 55.31 -9.13 -38.09
CA TYR A 6 53.93 -8.70 -38.35
C TYR A 6 52.95 -9.30 -37.33
N GLU A 7 53.14 -10.58 -36.98
CA GLU A 7 52.33 -11.28 -35.99
C GLU A 7 52.46 -10.66 -34.58
N ILE A 8 53.68 -10.26 -34.21
CA ILE A 8 53.96 -9.57 -32.94
C ILE A 8 53.26 -8.20 -32.90
N VAL A 9 53.33 -7.42 -33.98
CA VAL A 9 52.68 -6.10 -34.06
C VAL A 9 51.15 -6.21 -34.02
N VAL A 10 50.57 -7.22 -34.68
CA VAL A 10 49.12 -7.48 -34.64
C VAL A 10 48.66 -7.92 -33.24
N ASN A 11 49.43 -8.74 -32.55
CA ASN A 11 49.10 -9.14 -31.17
C ASN A 11 49.25 -7.98 -30.19
N LEU A 12 50.33 -7.18 -30.30
CA LEU A 12 50.52 -6.00 -29.44
C LEU A 12 49.40 -4.97 -29.62
N THR A 13 48.97 -4.72 -30.86
CA THR A 13 47.88 -3.77 -31.15
C THR A 13 46.52 -4.27 -30.67
N LYS A 14 46.24 -5.57 -30.76
CA LYS A 14 45.05 -6.18 -30.16
C LYS A 14 45.07 -6.04 -28.64
N ASP A 15 46.19 -6.34 -27.99
CA ASP A 15 46.31 -6.24 -26.53
C ASP A 15 46.14 -4.80 -26.05
N ILE A 16 46.79 -3.82 -26.73
CA ILE A 16 46.63 -2.39 -26.43
C ILE A 16 45.17 -1.94 -26.61
N PHE A 17 44.50 -2.41 -27.68
CA PHE A 17 43.09 -2.08 -27.93
C PHE A 17 42.17 -2.67 -26.84
N VAL A 18 42.41 -3.91 -26.41
CA VAL A 18 41.69 -4.54 -25.29
C VAL A 18 41.94 -3.78 -23.99
N PHE A 19 43.19 -3.40 -23.70
CA PHE A 19 43.55 -2.61 -22.52
C PHE A 19 42.92 -1.22 -22.50
N ALA A 20 42.72 -0.59 -23.67
CA ALA A 20 42.08 0.72 -23.78
C ALA A 20 40.53 0.64 -23.77
N ALA A 21 39.96 -0.40 -24.38
CA ALA A 21 38.51 -0.59 -24.46
C ALA A 21 37.90 -1.10 -23.14
N MET A 22 38.63 -1.93 -22.39
CA MET A 22 38.13 -2.51 -21.14
C MET A 22 37.76 -1.47 -20.07
N PRO A 23 38.57 -0.42 -19.79
CA PRO A 23 38.18 0.65 -18.89
C PRO A 23 36.90 1.37 -19.33
N ALA A 24 36.73 1.63 -20.63
CA ALA A 24 35.53 2.28 -21.16
C ALA A 24 34.28 1.41 -20.98
N ILE A 25 34.40 0.11 -21.27
CA ILE A 25 33.32 -0.88 -21.04
C ILE A 25 32.98 -0.95 -19.55
N LEU A 26 33.98 -1.03 -18.67
CA LEU A 26 33.78 -1.06 -17.23
C LEU A 26 33.07 0.20 -16.72
N VAL A 27 33.53 1.39 -17.13
CA VAL A 27 32.87 2.66 -16.76
C VAL A 27 31.41 2.68 -17.21
N TYR A 28 31.13 2.24 -18.44
CA TYR A 28 29.77 2.14 -18.95
C TYR A 28 28.91 1.16 -18.14
N VAL A 29 29.41 -0.05 -17.88
CA VAL A 29 28.70 -1.09 -17.10
C VAL A 29 28.46 -0.63 -15.67
N PHE A 30 29.44 -0.03 -15.00
CA PHE A 30 29.28 0.52 -13.66
C PHE A 30 28.30 1.69 -13.62
N GLY A 31 28.30 2.55 -14.65
CA GLY A 31 27.31 3.62 -14.80
C GLY A 31 25.89 3.07 -14.87
N LYS A 32 25.66 2.07 -15.73
CA LYS A 32 24.36 1.40 -15.86
C LYS A 32 23.95 0.65 -14.60
N TYR A 33 24.89 -0.01 -13.94
CA TYR A 33 24.62 -0.65 -12.65
C TYR A 33 24.21 0.36 -11.57
N LYS A 34 24.86 1.52 -11.51
CA LYS A 34 24.51 2.59 -10.56
C LYS A 34 23.10 3.13 -10.81
N GLU A 35 22.72 3.35 -12.08
CA GLU A 35 21.36 3.74 -12.47
C GLU A 35 20.33 2.68 -12.06
N PHE A 36 20.62 1.41 -12.34
CA PHE A 36 19.78 0.28 -11.96
C PHE A 36 19.57 0.19 -10.43
N LYS A 37 20.66 0.28 -9.67
CA LYS A 37 20.63 0.26 -8.20
C LYS A 37 19.78 1.39 -7.64
N LYS A 38 19.96 2.61 -8.15
CA LYS A 38 19.16 3.78 -7.75
C LYS A 38 17.67 3.55 -7.98
N LYS A 39 17.27 3.04 -9.14
CA LYS A 39 15.86 2.72 -9.43
C LYS A 39 15.30 1.68 -8.46
N ASN A 40 16.08 0.66 -8.11
CA ASN A 40 15.66 -0.36 -7.14
C ASN A 40 15.53 0.20 -5.72
N GLU A 41 16.42 1.10 -5.30
CA GLU A 41 16.32 1.81 -4.02
C GLU A 41 15.05 2.67 -3.95
N GLU A 42 14.73 3.41 -5.02
CA GLU A 42 13.49 4.18 -5.13
C GLU A 42 12.24 3.29 -5.03
N ARG A 43 12.23 2.14 -5.72
CA ARG A 43 11.13 1.16 -5.63
C ARG A 43 10.96 0.62 -4.20
N ILE A 44 12.05 0.24 -3.55
CA ILE A 44 12.02 -0.25 -2.16
C ILE A 44 11.49 0.84 -1.22
N SER A 45 11.87 2.10 -1.45
CA SER A 45 11.38 3.23 -0.65
C SER A 45 9.86 3.40 -0.78
N VAL A 46 9.32 3.36 -2.01
CA VAL A 46 7.86 3.42 -2.26
C VAL A 46 7.14 2.25 -1.57
N LEU A 47 7.62 1.02 -1.77
CA LEU A 47 7.02 -0.17 -1.18
C LEU A 47 7.07 -0.13 0.36
N SER A 48 8.16 0.39 0.95
CA SER A 48 8.29 0.50 2.41
C SER A 48 7.35 1.55 2.98
N ALA A 49 7.13 2.66 2.27
CA ALA A 49 6.16 3.68 2.67
C ALA A 49 4.72 3.13 2.63
N LEU A 50 4.34 2.42 1.56
CA LEU A 50 3.04 1.74 1.46
C LEU A 50 2.84 0.71 2.57
N HIS A 51 3.88 -0.08 2.86
CA HIS A 51 3.84 -1.05 3.94
C HIS A 51 3.59 -0.38 5.29
N ALA A 52 4.28 0.71 5.58
CA ALA A 52 4.13 1.43 6.84
C ALA A 52 2.72 2.03 6.99
N GLU A 53 2.16 2.64 5.93
CA GLU A 53 0.79 3.17 5.97
C GLU A 53 -0.24 2.05 6.15
N LEU A 54 -0.19 0.98 5.35
CA LEU A 54 -1.10 -0.16 5.49
C LEU A 54 -1.00 -0.85 6.86
N SER A 55 0.21 -0.97 7.42
CA SER A 55 0.40 -1.52 8.78
C SER A 55 -0.22 -0.61 9.84
N SER A 56 -0.10 0.71 9.67
CA SER A 56 -0.70 1.69 10.58
C SER A 56 -2.23 1.64 10.51
N LEU A 57 -2.79 1.48 9.30
CA LEU A 57 -4.23 1.29 9.07
C LEU A 57 -4.72 -0.03 9.68
N ASP A 58 -3.98 -1.13 9.53
CA ASP A 58 -4.31 -2.42 10.17
C ASP A 58 -4.38 -2.30 11.69
N MET A 59 -3.36 -1.67 12.30
CA MET A 59 -3.33 -1.43 13.75
C MET A 59 -4.51 -0.59 14.20
N LEU A 60 -4.84 0.47 13.46
CA LEU A 60 -5.98 1.34 13.76
C LEU A 60 -7.29 0.55 13.71
N ILE A 61 -7.52 -0.22 12.64
CA ILE A 61 -8.74 -1.04 12.47
C ILE A 61 -8.83 -2.08 13.58
N CYS A 62 -7.75 -2.84 13.83
CA CYS A 62 -7.73 -3.87 14.86
C CYS A 62 -7.94 -3.29 16.27
N SER A 63 -7.36 -2.13 16.58
CA SER A 63 -7.57 -1.47 17.89
C SER A 63 -9.02 -1.05 18.17
N ARG A 64 -9.85 -1.02 17.13
CA ARG A 64 -11.26 -0.60 17.21
C ARG A 64 -12.25 -1.71 16.93
N GLU A 65 -11.78 -2.87 16.51
CA GLU A 65 -12.60 -4.05 16.22
C GLU A 65 -13.45 -4.46 17.42
N GLU A 66 -12.86 -4.51 18.61
CA GLU A 66 -13.57 -4.85 19.84
C GLU A 66 -14.73 -3.89 20.12
N GLN A 67 -14.55 -2.59 19.85
CA GLN A 67 -15.62 -1.59 20.00
C GLN A 67 -16.75 -1.85 18.99
N TYR A 68 -16.43 -2.10 17.71
CA TYR A 68 -17.46 -2.42 16.70
C TYR A 68 -18.26 -3.67 17.08
N LEU A 69 -17.58 -4.72 17.58
CA LEU A 69 -18.20 -5.98 17.99
C LEU A 69 -19.07 -5.82 19.25
N GLU A 70 -18.58 -5.09 20.26
CA GLU A 70 -19.33 -4.80 21.49
C GLU A 70 -20.65 -4.09 21.14
N PHE A 71 -20.61 -3.03 20.35
CA PHE A 71 -21.81 -2.30 19.94
C PHE A 71 -22.79 -3.13 19.10
N ALA A 72 -22.29 -4.04 18.26
CA ALA A 72 -23.15 -4.94 17.50
C ALA A 72 -23.85 -5.97 18.41
N SER A 73 -23.19 -6.39 19.49
CA SER A 73 -23.70 -7.40 20.42
C SER A 73 -24.73 -6.87 21.43
N GLU A 74 -24.63 -5.60 21.83
CA GLU A 74 -25.48 -5.01 22.88
C GLU A 74 -26.88 -4.56 22.39
N GLY A 75 -27.21 -4.80 21.12
CA GLY A 75 -28.58 -4.71 20.60
C GLY A 75 -29.23 -3.33 20.77
N ASN A 76 -28.64 -2.30 20.14
CA ASN A 76 -29.14 -0.91 20.11
C ASN A 76 -29.27 -0.20 21.47
N LYS A 77 -28.85 -0.82 22.59
CA LYS A 77 -28.92 -0.19 23.92
C LYS A 77 -27.98 1.01 24.06
N HIS A 78 -26.90 1.04 23.28
CA HIS A 78 -25.90 2.10 23.29
C HIS A 78 -25.73 2.65 21.87
N ILE A 79 -26.44 3.73 21.54
CA ILE A 79 -26.27 4.53 20.29
C ILE A 79 -24.99 5.40 20.39
N PHE A 80 -24.08 5.06 21.31
CA PHE A 80 -22.93 5.87 21.62
C PHE A 80 -21.69 5.21 21.05
N PHE A 81 -21.38 5.56 19.80
CA PHE A 81 -20.07 5.28 19.23
C PHE A 81 -19.14 6.46 19.56
N PRO A 82 -18.15 6.32 20.47
CA PRO A 82 -17.12 7.34 20.64
C PRO A 82 -16.19 7.27 19.40
N TYR A 83 -16.57 7.92 18.31
CA TYR A 83 -15.75 7.90 17.10
C TYR A 83 -14.63 8.93 17.16
N ILE A 84 -13.47 8.53 16.65
CA ILE A 84 -12.34 9.41 16.40
C ILE A 84 -12.78 10.41 15.34
N SER A 85 -12.66 11.71 15.62
CA SER A 85 -12.85 12.70 14.57
C SER A 85 -11.90 12.38 13.40
N ILE A 86 -12.45 12.09 12.20
CA ILE A 86 -11.69 11.96 10.95
C ILE A 86 -11.10 13.33 10.63
N THR A 87 -10.06 13.69 11.37
CA THR A 87 -9.29 14.92 11.26
C THR A 87 -7.95 14.64 10.61
N LEU A 88 -7.56 13.37 10.53
CA LEU A 88 -6.30 12.92 9.96
C LEU A 88 -6.50 12.44 8.53
N ASN A 89 -5.62 12.89 7.64
CA ASN A 89 -5.52 12.37 6.29
C ASN A 89 -4.84 10.98 6.33
N TYR A 90 -5.62 9.95 6.68
CA TYR A 90 -5.15 8.56 6.89
C TYR A 90 -4.54 7.91 5.64
N PHE A 91 -4.70 8.52 4.46
CA PHE A 91 -4.26 8.01 3.16
C PHE A 91 -3.22 8.91 2.48
N SER A 92 -2.63 9.84 3.25
CA SER A 92 -1.71 10.83 2.69
C SER A 92 -0.49 10.22 2.02
N VAL A 93 0.00 9.06 2.47
CA VAL A 93 1.17 8.41 1.84
C VAL A 93 0.75 7.87 0.48
N PHE A 94 -0.31 7.07 0.41
CA PHE A 94 -0.87 6.56 -0.84
C PHE A 94 -1.14 7.67 -1.86
N ASP A 95 -1.84 8.73 -1.46
CA ASP A 95 -2.16 9.85 -2.35
C ASP A 95 -0.89 10.49 -2.92
N ASN A 96 0.14 10.66 -2.09
CA ASN A 96 1.41 11.28 -2.49
C ASN A 96 2.30 10.38 -3.36
N ILE A 97 2.24 9.06 -3.19
CA ILE A 97 3.14 8.12 -3.88
C ILE A 97 2.46 7.31 -4.99
N SER A 98 1.15 7.46 -5.18
CA SER A 98 0.37 6.85 -6.27
C SER A 98 0.98 7.15 -7.65
N SER A 99 1.45 8.38 -7.87
CA SER A 99 2.16 8.80 -9.09
C SER A 99 3.43 8.00 -9.38
N LYS A 100 3.99 7.32 -8.37
CA LYS A 100 5.20 6.50 -8.45
C LYS A 100 4.90 5.02 -8.61
N PHE A 101 3.64 4.61 -8.76
CA PHE A 101 3.29 3.19 -8.96
C PHE A 101 3.85 2.62 -10.26
N GLY A 102 4.05 3.46 -11.28
CA GLY A 102 4.75 3.05 -12.51
C GLY A 102 6.21 2.61 -12.29
N LEU A 103 6.78 2.83 -11.10
CA LEU A 103 8.09 2.28 -10.73
C LEU A 103 8.02 0.80 -10.38
N ILE A 104 6.87 0.30 -9.90
CA ILE A 104 6.66 -1.10 -9.53
C ILE A 104 6.31 -1.88 -10.81
N ASN A 105 7.03 -2.96 -11.09
CA ASN A 105 6.83 -3.73 -12.33
C ASN A 105 5.69 -4.75 -12.23
N ASN A 106 5.31 -5.12 -11.01
CA ASN A 106 4.31 -6.14 -10.73
C ASN A 106 2.91 -5.52 -10.70
N GLN A 107 2.17 -5.64 -11.80
CA GLN A 107 0.83 -5.05 -11.95
C GLN A 107 -0.18 -5.69 -10.98
N ASP A 108 -0.14 -7.00 -10.80
CA ASP A 108 -1.02 -7.70 -9.86
C ASP A 108 -0.86 -7.17 -8.42
N ALA A 109 0.39 -6.91 -8.01
CA ALA A 109 0.66 -6.31 -6.70
C ALA A 109 0.12 -4.87 -6.60
N ILE A 110 0.23 -4.07 -7.66
CA ILE A 110 -0.32 -2.72 -7.70
C ILE A 110 -1.86 -2.75 -7.60
N GLU A 111 -2.51 -3.60 -8.39
CA GLU A 111 -3.97 -3.75 -8.39
C GLU A 111 -4.48 -4.18 -7.01
N GLN A 112 -3.79 -5.14 -6.37
CA GLN A 112 -4.13 -5.58 -5.02
C GLN A 112 -4.01 -4.43 -4.00
N ILE A 113 -2.93 -3.64 -4.07
CA ILE A 113 -2.73 -2.50 -3.18
C ILE A 113 -3.82 -1.45 -3.41
N ILE A 114 -4.10 -1.06 -4.66
CA ILE A 114 -5.14 -0.09 -5.01
C ILE A 114 -6.50 -0.57 -4.49
N LYS A 115 -6.86 -1.82 -4.76
CA LYS A 115 -8.10 -2.42 -4.28
C LYS A 115 -8.20 -2.34 -2.76
N CYS A 116 -7.14 -2.69 -2.05
CA CYS A 116 -7.09 -2.56 -0.60
C CYS A 116 -7.38 -1.12 -0.15
N TYR A 117 -6.72 -0.12 -0.72
CA TYR A 117 -6.96 1.29 -0.38
C TYR A 117 -8.39 1.75 -0.67
N ILE A 118 -8.99 1.33 -1.78
CA ILE A 118 -10.39 1.64 -2.11
C ILE A 118 -11.32 1.09 -1.03
N GLU A 119 -11.15 -0.19 -0.67
CA GLU A 119 -12.03 -0.85 0.31
C GLU A 119 -11.82 -0.31 1.73
N VAL A 120 -10.58 0.01 2.11
CA VAL A 120 -10.30 0.68 3.38
C VAL A 120 -10.98 2.04 3.41
N LYS A 121 -10.87 2.84 2.34
CA LYS A 121 -11.53 4.15 2.27
C LYS A 121 -13.06 4.03 2.38
N GLY A 122 -13.64 3.05 1.69
CA GLY A 122 -15.08 2.73 1.80
C GLY A 122 -15.50 2.44 3.25
N LEU A 123 -14.73 1.60 3.97
CA LEU A 123 -14.97 1.35 5.39
C LEU A 123 -14.96 2.64 6.22
N PHE A 124 -13.99 3.53 6.01
CA PHE A 124 -13.95 4.81 6.75
C PHE A 124 -15.14 5.72 6.42
N ASP A 125 -15.60 5.73 5.17
CA ASP A 125 -16.79 6.47 4.77
C ASP A 125 -18.07 5.90 5.43
N ASP A 126 -18.23 4.57 5.47
CA ASP A 126 -19.37 3.93 6.13
C ASP A 126 -19.39 4.15 7.65
N VAL A 127 -18.20 4.15 8.28
CA VAL A 127 -18.07 4.47 9.70
C VAL A 127 -18.40 5.95 9.97
N LYS A 128 -18.07 6.87 9.04
CA LYS A 128 -18.48 8.27 9.12
C LYS A 128 -20.00 8.43 9.02
N ASP A 129 -20.65 7.62 8.20
CA ASP A 129 -22.11 7.61 8.10
C ASP A 129 -22.76 7.11 9.40
N LEU A 130 -22.17 6.09 10.05
CA LEU A 130 -22.62 5.67 11.39
C LEU A 130 -22.54 6.81 12.40
N GLU A 131 -21.47 7.60 12.39
CA GLU A 131 -21.32 8.77 13.25
C GLU A 131 -22.41 9.80 12.98
N TYR A 132 -22.70 10.06 11.70
CA TYR A 132 -23.78 10.96 11.30
C TYR A 132 -25.13 10.51 11.86
N TYR A 133 -25.48 9.23 11.71
CA TYR A 133 -26.73 8.68 12.25
C TYR A 133 -26.78 8.75 13.77
N ALA A 134 -25.70 8.36 14.47
CA ALA A 134 -25.64 8.41 15.93
C ALA A 134 -25.86 9.85 16.45
N LYS A 135 -25.16 10.84 15.89
CA LYS A 135 -25.33 12.26 16.25
C LYS A 135 -26.75 12.76 16.00
N ARG A 136 -27.36 12.36 14.88
CA ARG A 136 -28.75 12.70 14.57
C ARG A 136 -29.71 12.09 15.57
N ILE A 137 -29.58 10.79 15.88
CA ILE A 137 -30.47 10.11 16.83
C ILE A 137 -30.43 10.78 18.23
N LEU A 138 -29.24 11.23 18.66
CA LEU A 138 -29.05 11.91 19.94
C LEU A 138 -29.60 13.35 19.99
N THR A 139 -29.81 13.99 18.84
CA THR A 139 -30.25 15.39 18.76
C THR A 139 -31.76 15.57 18.55
N PHE A 140 -32.53 14.49 18.27
CA PHE A 140 -33.98 14.60 18.12
C PHE A 140 -34.70 14.66 19.48
N PRO A 141 -35.54 15.68 19.74
CA PRO A 141 -36.36 15.74 20.95
C PRO A 141 -37.44 14.65 20.94
N PHE A 142 -37.77 14.14 22.13
CA PHE A 142 -38.62 12.95 22.34
C PHE A 142 -40.14 13.18 22.13
N GLU A 143 -40.59 14.40 21.83
CA GLU A 143 -41.96 14.81 22.17
C GLU A 143 -42.96 14.97 21.00
N VAL A 144 -42.63 14.57 19.76
CA VAL A 144 -43.57 14.69 18.61
C VAL A 144 -43.67 13.39 17.81
N ASP A 145 -44.87 12.86 17.56
CA ASP A 145 -45.08 11.57 16.85
C ASP A 145 -44.35 11.46 15.49
N ALA A 146 -44.27 12.57 14.74
CA ALA A 146 -43.52 12.62 13.48
C ALA A 146 -42.00 12.46 13.68
N THR A 147 -41.45 12.94 14.80
CA THR A 147 -40.04 12.79 15.15
C THR A 147 -39.70 11.36 15.59
N GLN A 148 -40.67 10.61 16.12
CA GLN A 148 -40.47 9.23 16.54
C GLN A 148 -40.29 8.28 15.34
N ARG A 149 -41.14 8.38 14.30
CA ARG A 149 -40.96 7.60 13.06
C ARG A 149 -39.64 7.89 12.37
N TYR A 150 -39.23 9.16 12.32
CA TYR A 150 -37.94 9.54 11.73
C TYR A 150 -36.76 8.95 12.53
N ARG A 151 -36.85 8.96 13.87
CA ARG A 151 -35.85 8.36 14.74
C ARG A 151 -35.74 6.84 14.55
N GLU A 152 -36.87 6.14 14.39
CA GLU A 152 -36.87 4.71 14.06
C GLU A 152 -36.15 4.41 12.74
N VAL A 153 -36.36 5.25 11.71
CA VAL A 153 -35.62 5.14 10.43
C VAL A 153 -34.11 5.32 10.65
N LEU A 154 -33.70 6.33 11.43
CA LEU A 154 -32.28 6.56 11.73
C LEU A 154 -31.66 5.37 12.50
N ILE A 155 -32.37 4.83 13.48
CA ILE A 155 -31.93 3.65 14.24
C ILE A 155 -31.78 2.44 13.32
N ASN A 156 -32.77 2.18 12.46
CA ASN A 156 -32.71 1.08 11.51
C ASN A 156 -31.53 1.20 10.56
N ASN A 157 -31.28 2.39 10.00
CA ASN A 157 -30.13 2.64 9.14
C ASN A 157 -28.80 2.46 9.90
N TYR A 158 -28.72 2.97 11.13
CA TYR A 158 -27.55 2.79 12.00
C TYR A 158 -27.26 1.30 12.25
N THR A 159 -28.27 0.52 12.65
CA THR A 159 -28.13 -0.91 12.94
C THR A 159 -27.75 -1.71 11.69
N GLN A 160 -28.36 -1.40 10.54
CA GLN A 160 -28.03 -2.06 9.27
C GLN A 160 -26.59 -1.79 8.83
N ASN A 161 -26.15 -0.54 8.90
CA ASN A 161 -24.78 -0.16 8.54
C ASN A 161 -23.75 -0.78 9.49
N LEU A 162 -24.02 -0.77 10.80
CA LEU A 162 -23.13 -1.38 11.80
C LEU A 162 -22.99 -2.88 11.54
N LYS A 163 -24.10 -3.55 11.25
CA LYS A 163 -24.10 -4.97 10.89
C LYS A 163 -23.31 -5.23 9.61
N ASN A 164 -23.50 -4.42 8.57
CA ASN A 164 -22.74 -4.56 7.32
C ASN A 164 -21.22 -4.39 7.55
N ILE A 165 -20.84 -3.40 8.36
CA ILE A 165 -19.44 -3.16 8.72
C ILE A 165 -18.85 -4.39 9.43
N VAL A 166 -19.53 -4.89 10.46
CA VAL A 166 -19.04 -6.00 11.29
C VAL A 166 -19.03 -7.33 10.56
N ASP A 167 -20.14 -7.68 9.91
CA ASP A 167 -20.32 -9.01 9.32
C ASP A 167 -19.57 -9.16 7.98
N PHE A 168 -19.34 -8.07 7.25
CA PHE A 168 -18.80 -8.13 5.89
C PHE A 168 -17.54 -7.29 5.70
N GLN A 169 -17.60 -5.98 5.95
CA GLN A 169 -16.53 -5.08 5.52
C GLN A 169 -15.25 -5.23 6.35
N LEU A 170 -15.36 -5.32 7.67
CA LEU A 170 -14.21 -5.49 8.55
C LEU A 170 -13.41 -6.77 8.23
N PRO A 171 -14.02 -7.97 8.14
CA PRO A 171 -13.31 -9.18 7.72
C PRO A 171 -12.66 -9.06 6.33
N MET A 172 -13.39 -8.49 5.37
CA MET A 172 -12.90 -8.30 4.00
C MET A 172 -11.69 -7.39 3.96
N VAL A 173 -11.79 -6.19 4.56
CA VAL A 173 -10.72 -5.19 4.58
C VAL A 173 -9.48 -5.74 5.30
N LYS A 174 -9.63 -6.40 6.44
CA LYS A 174 -8.51 -7.06 7.14
C LYS A 174 -7.83 -8.11 6.26
N GLY A 175 -8.62 -8.88 5.51
CA GLY A 175 -8.09 -9.84 4.53
C GLY A 175 -7.27 -9.16 3.44
N LEU A 176 -7.78 -8.08 2.86
CA LEU A 176 -7.12 -7.32 1.81
C LEU A 176 -5.84 -6.63 2.29
N ILE A 177 -5.83 -6.08 3.51
CA ILE A 177 -4.63 -5.48 4.10
C ILE A 177 -3.54 -6.53 4.27
N LYS A 178 -3.86 -7.69 4.86
CA LYS A 178 -2.90 -8.80 5.03
C LYS A 178 -2.32 -9.26 3.69
N GLN A 179 -3.17 -9.48 2.69
CA GLN A 179 -2.73 -9.86 1.35
C GLN A 179 -1.82 -8.80 0.73
N SER A 180 -2.18 -7.52 0.86
CA SER A 180 -1.39 -6.41 0.29
C SER A 180 -0.02 -6.28 0.97
N LEU A 181 0.04 -6.40 2.30
CA LEU A 181 1.30 -6.40 3.05
C LEU A 181 2.21 -7.55 2.61
N GLN A 182 1.65 -8.75 2.43
CA GLN A 182 2.39 -9.90 1.91
C GLN A 182 2.94 -9.63 0.50
N CYS A 183 2.09 -9.16 -0.43
CA CYS A 183 2.53 -8.83 -1.79
C CYS A 183 3.65 -7.78 -1.80
N ILE A 184 3.56 -6.76 -0.95
CA ILE A 184 4.60 -5.74 -0.82
C ILE A 184 5.92 -6.35 -0.35
N GLU A 185 5.89 -7.23 0.66
CA GLU A 185 7.10 -7.84 1.20
C GLU A 185 7.75 -8.81 0.22
N GLU A 186 6.95 -9.60 -0.50
CA GLU A 186 7.42 -10.45 -1.59
C GLU A 186 8.11 -9.64 -2.69
N GLU A 187 7.53 -8.51 -3.09
CA GLU A 187 8.10 -7.64 -4.11
C GLU A 187 9.40 -6.98 -3.64
N LYS A 188 9.46 -6.51 -2.39
CA LYS A 188 10.69 -6.00 -1.77
C LYS A 188 11.80 -7.06 -1.78
N ASN A 189 11.47 -8.31 -1.46
CA ASN A 189 12.44 -9.40 -1.42
C ASN A 189 12.94 -9.78 -2.83
N LYS A 190 12.07 -9.78 -3.84
CA LYS A 190 12.46 -9.95 -5.25
C LYS A 190 13.42 -8.85 -5.72
N ILE A 191 13.17 -7.59 -5.35
CA ILE A 191 14.06 -6.48 -5.72
C ILE A 191 15.41 -6.63 -5.01
N LYS A 192 15.41 -6.92 -3.71
CA LYS A 192 16.65 -7.09 -2.92
C LYS A 192 17.54 -8.22 -3.47
N SER A 193 16.95 -9.35 -3.88
CA SER A 193 17.73 -10.47 -4.45
C SER A 193 18.38 -10.12 -5.79
N LYS A 194 17.72 -9.27 -6.59
CA LYS A 194 18.24 -8.76 -7.88
C LYS A 194 19.19 -7.57 -7.72
N ASN A 195 19.29 -6.95 -6.55
CA ASN A 195 20.09 -5.73 -6.31
C ASN A 195 21.60 -5.97 -6.16
N THR A 196 22.11 -7.04 -6.77
CA THR A 196 23.54 -7.39 -6.80
C THR A 196 24.10 -7.20 -8.21
N LEU A 197 25.41 -7.02 -8.36
CA LEU A 197 26.03 -6.93 -9.68
C LEU A 197 25.75 -8.18 -10.53
N ARG A 198 25.73 -9.35 -9.88
CA ARG A 198 25.33 -10.62 -10.52
C ARG A 198 23.86 -10.59 -10.95
N GLY A 199 22.96 -10.10 -10.11
CA GLY A 199 21.54 -9.93 -10.46
C GLY A 199 21.31 -8.94 -11.61
N PHE A 200 22.13 -7.89 -11.71
CA PHE A 200 22.09 -6.93 -12.81
C PHE A 200 22.62 -7.52 -14.13
N LEU A 201 23.68 -8.33 -14.07
CA LEU A 201 24.31 -8.88 -15.27
C LEU A 201 23.59 -10.13 -15.83
N PHE A 202 22.86 -10.87 -15.00
CA PHE A 202 22.31 -12.19 -15.36
C PHE A 202 20.81 -12.38 -15.08
N GLY A 203 20.10 -11.34 -14.62
CA GLY A 203 18.68 -11.41 -14.21
C GLY A 203 17.75 -10.52 -15.02
#